data_AF-A0A673WDX7-F1
#
_entry.id   AF-A0A673WDX7-F1
#
_cell.length_a   1.000
_cell.length_b   1.000
_cell.length_c   1.000
_cell.angle_alpha   90.00
_cell.angle_beta   90.00
_cell.angle_gamma   90.00
#
_symmetry.space_group_name_H-M   'P 1'
#
loop_
_entity.id
_entity.type
_entity.pdbx_description
1 polymer ?
#
loop_
_entity_poly.entity_id
_entity_poly.type
_entity_poly.pdbx_seq_one_letter_code
_entity_poly.pdbx_strand_id
1 'polypeptide(L)'
;MLPTVILKGTLIKKSQQKRRTSPCNYKERLFVLDTQDLTYSEQRPGKKPSQKGCIELSRIKCVEIVCSEAPIPCSNKYPFQMGPNHTFNVKPIIQILLSQS
;
A
#
# COMPACT_ATOMS: atom_id res chain seq x y z
N MET A 1 20.46 -2.42 13.79
CA MET A 1 19.70 -1.18 14.09
C MET A 1 18.27 -1.55 14.41
N LEU A 2 17.65 -0.87 15.37
CA LEU A 2 16.21 -1.02 15.62
C LEU A 2 15.41 -0.41 14.45
N PRO A 3 14.25 -0.99 14.07
CA PRO A 3 13.44 -0.46 12.97
C PRO A 3 12.98 0.96 13.32
N THR A 4 13.25 1.91 12.41
CA THR A 4 12.82 3.30 12.56
C THR A 4 11.66 3.57 11.62
N VAL A 5 10.51 4.00 12.15
CA VAL A 5 9.33 4.33 11.34
C VAL A 5 9.64 5.56 10.49
N ILE A 6 9.48 5.40 9.17
CA ILE A 6 9.70 6.45 8.17
C ILE A 6 8.36 7.13 7.85
N LEU A 7 7.31 6.33 7.65
CA LEU A 7 5.99 6.85 7.30
C LEU A 7 4.87 6.02 7.91
N LYS A 8 3.78 6.71 8.25
CA LYS A 8 2.53 6.08 8.68
C LYS A 8 1.35 6.83 8.08
N GLY A 9 0.38 6.08 7.53
CA GLY A 9 -0.79 6.70 6.94
C GLY A 9 -1.86 5.69 6.55
N THR A 10 -3.10 6.18 6.48
CA THR A 10 -4.23 5.37 6.03
C THR A 10 -4.33 5.41 4.52
N LEU A 11 -4.36 4.24 3.87
CA LEU A 11 -4.37 4.10 2.42
C LEU A 11 -5.36 3.03 1.98
N ILE A 12 -5.79 3.10 0.72
CA ILE A 12 -6.64 2.07 0.12
C ILE A 12 -5.76 0.98 -0.50
N LYS A 13 -5.90 -0.24 0.02
CA LYS A 13 -5.29 -1.45 -0.53
C LYS A 13 -6.26 -2.14 -1.49
N LYS A 14 -5.82 -2.45 -2.71
CA LYS A 14 -6.52 -3.40 -3.58
C LYS A 14 -6.08 -4.82 -3.22
N SER A 15 -7.00 -5.77 -3.21
CA SER A 15 -6.66 -7.19 -3.10
C SER A 15 -6.07 -7.68 -4.41
N GLN A 16 -5.09 -8.59 -4.33
CA GLN A 16 -4.68 -9.37 -5.49
C GLN A 16 -5.88 -10.16 -6.02
N GLN A 17 -6.19 -9.97 -7.30
CA GLN A 17 -7.32 -10.63 -7.94
C GLN A 17 -6.88 -12.00 -8.45
N LYS A 18 -7.41 -13.08 -7.86
CA LYS A 18 -7.03 -14.46 -8.25
C LYS A 18 -7.68 -14.93 -9.56
N ARG A 19 -8.83 -14.38 -9.95
CA ARG A 19 -9.56 -14.71 -11.18
C ARG A 19 -9.90 -13.44 -11.95
N ARG A 20 -9.69 -13.44 -13.28
CA ARG A 20 -9.89 -12.25 -14.15
C ARG A 20 -11.27 -11.59 -14.04
N THR A 21 -12.32 -12.37 -13.76
CA THR A 21 -13.71 -11.88 -13.68
C THR A 21 -14.16 -11.50 -12.26
N SER A 22 -13.35 -11.75 -11.23
CA SER A 22 -13.72 -11.40 -9.86
C SER A 22 -13.76 -9.89 -9.63
N PRO A 23 -14.71 -9.36 -8.87
CA PRO A 23 -14.72 -7.94 -8.52
C PRO A 23 -13.43 -7.53 -7.79
N CYS A 24 -12.92 -6.34 -8.12
CA CYS A 24 -11.81 -5.73 -7.41
C CYS A 24 -12.26 -5.36 -5.98
N ASN A 25 -11.59 -5.90 -4.97
CA ASN A 25 -11.89 -5.59 -3.57
C ASN A 25 -10.89 -4.56 -3.03
N TYR A 26 -11.41 -3.41 -2.61
CA TYR A 26 -10.64 -2.32 -2.03
C TYR A 26 -10.92 -2.22 -0.53
N LYS A 27 -9.87 -2.04 0.26
CA LYS A 27 -9.98 -1.91 1.71
C LYS A 27 -9.06 -0.81 2.22
N GLU A 28 -9.60 0.05 3.06
CA GLU A 28 -8.81 1.00 3.82
C GLU A 28 -7.96 0.28 4.88
N ARG A 29 -6.68 0.62 4.96
CA ARG A 29 -5.71 0.03 5.89
C ARG A 29 -4.77 1.10 6.41
N LEU A 30 -4.35 0.94 7.66
CA LEU A 30 -3.28 1.73 8.25
C LEU A 30 -1.95 1.10 7.86
N PHE A 31 -1.16 1.82 7.07
CA PHE A 31 0.19 1.41 6.66
C PHE A 31 1.22 2.06 7.56
N VAL A 32 2.28 1.30 7.83
CA VAL A 32 3.48 1.74 8.52
C VAL A 32 4.66 1.25 7.68
N LEU A 33 5.48 2.18 7.23
CA LEU A 33 6.75 1.92 6.56
C LEU A 33 7.86 2.23 7.56
N ASP A 34 8.70 1.26 7.85
CA ASP A 34 9.93 1.46 8.60
C ASP A 34 11.15 1.10 7.72
N THR A 35 12.34 1.13 8.32
CA THR A 35 13.60 0.82 7.62
C THR A 35 13.76 -0.63 7.18
N GLN A 36 12.87 -1.54 7.58
CA GLN A 36 12.94 -2.99 7.33
C GLN A 36 11.73 -3.51 6.56
N ASP A 37 10.53 -3.01 6.86
CA ASP A 37 9.29 -3.51 6.29
C ASP A 37 8.21 -2.45 6.04
N LEU A 38 7.27 -2.84 5.17
CA LEU A 38 6.00 -2.16 4.94
C LEU A 38 4.89 -3.03 5.50
N THR A 39 4.36 -2.63 6.64
CA THR A 39 3.30 -3.34 7.36
C THR A 39 1.96 -2.65 7.18
N TYR A 40 0.88 -3.42 7.06
CA TYR A 40 -0.48 -2.87 7.00
C TYR A 40 -1.45 -3.60 7.92
N SER A 41 -2.29 -2.82 8.60
CA SER A 41 -3.25 -3.30 9.59
C SER A 41 -4.67 -2.83 9.30
N GLU A 42 -5.63 -3.60 9.80
CA GLU A 42 -7.03 -3.17 9.89
C GLU A 42 -7.23 -2.49 11.24
N GLN A 43 -7.68 -1.23 11.19
CA GLN A 43 -8.07 -0.47 12.36
C GLN A 43 -9.60 -0.46 12.43
N ARG A 44 -10.15 -0.96 13.53
CA ARG A 44 -11.59 -0.88 13.81
C ARG A 44 -11.80 -0.04 15.07
N PRO A 45 -12.82 0.82 15.13
CA PRO A 45 -13.16 1.55 16.35
C PRO A 45 -13.29 0.58 17.54
N GLY A 46 -12.67 0.91 18.67
CA GLY A 46 -12.71 0.11 19.89
C GLY A 46 -11.93 -1.21 19.86
N LYS A 47 -11.13 -1.48 18.82
CA LYS A 47 -10.27 -2.67 18.75
C LYS A 47 -8.81 -2.30 18.50
N LYS A 48 -7.90 -3.10 19.07
CA LYS A 48 -6.46 -2.99 18.74
C LYS A 48 -6.25 -3.22 17.23
N PRO A 49 -5.35 -2.48 16.57
CA PRO A 49 -5.03 -2.70 15.17
C PRO A 49 -4.61 -4.15 14.93
N SER A 50 -5.21 -4.79 13.93
CA SER A 50 -4.86 -6.16 13.57
C SER A 50 -4.03 -6.17 12.29
N GLN A 51 -2.78 -6.64 12.37
CA GLN A 51 -1.91 -6.74 11.20
C GLN A 51 -2.51 -7.71 10.18
N LYS A 52 -2.57 -7.28 8.92
CA LYS A 52 -3.10 -8.07 7.79
C LYS A 52 -2.03 -8.47 6.79
N GLY A 53 -0.85 -7.88 6.88
CA GLY A 53 0.33 -8.29 6.12
C GLY A 53 1.52 -7.39 6.41
N CYS A 54 2.67 -7.89 6.02
CA CYS A 54 3.98 -7.25 6.14
C CYS A 54 4.77 -7.62 4.87
N ILE A 55 5.49 -6.66 4.32
CA ILE A 55 6.33 -6.81 3.15
C ILE A 55 7.72 -6.33 3.54
N GLU A 56 8.67 -7.25 3.66
CA GLU A 56 10.08 -6.91 3.84
C GLU A 56 10.56 -6.07 2.67
N LEU A 57 11.25 -4.96 2.94
CA LEU A 57 11.73 -4.06 1.90
C LEU A 57 12.70 -4.74 0.94
N SER A 58 13.51 -5.69 1.43
CA SER A 58 14.41 -6.51 0.62
C SER A 58 13.72 -7.32 -0.47
N ARG A 59 12.41 -7.59 -0.33
CA ARG A 59 11.61 -8.34 -1.32
C ARG A 59 10.99 -7.45 -2.39
N ILE A 60 11.01 -6.13 -2.19
CA ILE A 60 10.45 -5.17 -3.13
C ILE A 60 11.44 -5.01 -4.28
N LYS A 61 11.00 -5.37 -5.49
CA LYS A 61 11.84 -5.27 -6.70
C LYS A 61 11.65 -3.96 -7.47
N CYS A 62 10.48 -3.35 -7.34
CA CYS A 62 10.07 -2.16 -8.09
C CYS A 62 8.96 -1.44 -7.33
N VAL A 63 9.01 -0.11 -7.36
CA VAL A 63 7.97 0.80 -6.85
C VAL A 63 7.76 1.88 -7.89
N GLU A 64 6.58 1.92 -8.48
CA GLU A 64 6.24 2.87 -9.55
C GLU A 64 4.84 3.44 -9.36
N ILE A 65 4.67 4.70 -9.77
CA ILE A 65 3.35 5.32 -9.88
C ILE A 65 2.62 4.62 -11.03
N VAL A 66 1.44 4.08 -10.77
CA VAL A 66 0.62 3.45 -11.81
C VAL A 66 -0.35 4.50 -12.34
N CYS A 67 -0.12 4.95 -13.57
CA CYS A 67 -1.10 5.73 -14.30
C CYS A 67 -2.20 4.78 -14.82
N SER A 68 -3.45 5.00 -14.44
CA SER A 68 -4.60 4.24 -14.95
C SER A 68 -5.36 5.11 -15.94
N GLU A 69 -5.47 4.67 -17.20
CA GLU A 69 -6.30 5.33 -18.22
C GLU A 69 -7.80 5.18 -17.92
N ALA A 70 -8.19 4.11 -17.22
CA ALA A 70 -9.55 3.92 -16.74
C ALA A 70 -9.77 4.71 -15.43
N PRO A 71 -10.94 5.38 -15.25
CA PRO A 71 -11.28 6.05 -14.01
C PRO A 71 -11.24 5.03 -12.86
N ILE A 72 -10.40 5.30 -11.87
CA ILE A 72 -10.36 4.47 -10.67
C ILE A 72 -11.70 4.70 -9.96
N PRO A 73 -12.46 3.65 -9.62
CA PRO A 73 -13.78 3.77 -8.99
C PRO A 73 -13.72 4.27 -7.53
N CYS A 74 -12.59 4.87 -7.13
CA CYS A 74 -12.35 5.42 -5.80
C CYS A 74 -11.86 6.86 -6.01
N SER A 75 -12.34 7.80 -5.20
CA SER A 75 -11.95 9.23 -5.27
C SER A 75 -10.43 9.48 -5.13
N ASN A 76 -9.65 8.47 -4.73
CA ASN A 76 -8.20 8.51 -4.64
C ASN A 76 -7.53 8.28 -6.01
N LYS A 77 -6.98 9.36 -6.56
CA LYS A 77 -6.53 9.47 -7.96
C LYS A 77 -5.27 8.68 -8.38
N TYR A 78 -4.54 7.95 -7.49
CA TYR A 78 -3.19 7.44 -7.82
C TYR A 78 -2.86 6.05 -7.24
N PRO A 79 -3.09 4.97 -8.00
CA PRO A 79 -2.62 3.64 -7.68
C PRO A 79 -1.09 3.55 -7.88
N PHE A 80 -0.46 2.59 -7.21
CA PHE A 80 0.92 2.15 -7.41
C PHE A 80 0.93 0.62 -7.29
N GLN A 81 1.91 -0.04 -7.87
CA GLN A 81 2.02 -1.50 -7.85
C GLN A 81 3.38 -1.92 -7.31
N MET A 82 3.40 -2.92 -6.44
CA MET A 82 4.58 -3.73 -6.17
C MET A 82 4.31 -5.08 -6.85
N GLY A 83 5.16 -5.52 -7.78
CA GLY A 83 4.87 -6.67 -8.68
C GLY A 83 4.62 -8.02 -7.95
N PRO A 84 4.24 -9.11 -8.65
CA PRO A 84 3.63 -9.18 -9.98
C PRO A 84 2.12 -8.90 -9.97
N ASN A 85 1.47 -8.69 -8.80
CA ASN A 85 0.01 -8.63 -8.72
C ASN A 85 -0.56 -7.87 -7.49
N HIS A 86 0.23 -7.01 -6.84
CA HIS A 86 -0.22 -6.23 -5.67
C HIS A 86 -0.31 -4.74 -6.01
N THR A 87 -1.52 -4.26 -6.30
CA THR A 87 -1.80 -2.83 -6.47
C THR A 87 -2.24 -2.20 -5.13
N PHE A 88 -1.70 -1.04 -4.82
CA PHE A 88 -2.02 -0.20 -3.67
C PHE A 88 -2.30 1.23 -4.17
N ASN A 89 -2.79 2.16 -3.35
CA ASN A 89 -2.97 3.57 -3.74
C ASN A 89 -2.16 4.46 -2.79
N VAL A 90 -1.09 5.11 -3.30
CA VAL A 90 -0.22 6.00 -2.50
C VAL A 90 0.07 7.28 -3.23
N LYS A 91 -0.62 8.34 -2.81
CA LYS A 91 0.00 9.65 -2.87
C LYS A 91 1.10 9.89 -1.81
N PRO A 92 1.09 9.33 -0.59
CA PRO A 92 2.11 9.72 0.40
C PRO A 92 3.40 8.89 0.39
N ILE A 93 3.43 7.63 -0.06
CA ILE A 93 4.66 6.80 -0.03
C ILE A 93 5.68 7.25 -1.10
N ILE A 94 5.22 7.60 -2.31
CA ILE A 94 6.14 7.94 -3.43
C ILE A 94 6.62 9.40 -3.36
N GLN A 95 5.81 10.33 -2.84
CA GLN A 95 6.24 11.72 -2.71
C GLN A 95 7.42 11.89 -1.72
N ILE A 96 7.55 11.00 -0.74
CA ILE A 96 8.65 11.02 0.25
C ILE A 96 9.91 10.33 -0.28
N LEU A 97 9.78 9.26 -1.07
CA LEU A 97 10.94 8.62 -1.72
C LEU A 97 11.57 9.52 -2.79
N LEU A 98 10.79 10.38 -3.44
CA LEU A 98 11.27 11.34 -4.45
C LEU A 98 11.77 12.67 -3.86
N SER A 99 11.40 13.05 -2.62
CA SER A 99 11.90 14.29 -2.00
C SER A 99 13.23 14.13 -1.25
N GLN A 100 13.81 12.92 -1.24
CA GLN A 100 15.09 12.61 -0.59
C GLN A 100 16.20 12.29 -1.61
N SER A 101 15.98 12.60 -2.88
CA SER A 101 16.96 12.53 -3.98
C SER A 101 17.26 13.90 -4.55
#